data_AF-A0A962CK14-F1
#
_entry.id   AF-A0A962CK14-F1
#
_cell.length_a   1.000
_cell.length_b   1.000
_cell.length_c   1.000
_cell.angle_alpha   90.00
_cell.angle_beta   90.00
_cell.angle_gamma   90.00
#
_symmetry.space_group_name_H-M   'P 1'
#
loop_
_entity.id
_entity.type
_entity.pdbx_description
1 polymer ?
#
loop_
_entity_poly.entity_id
_entity_poly.type
_entity_poly.pdbx_seq_one_letter_code
_entity_poly.pdbx_strand_id
1 'polypeptide(L)' 'MATTINPSEISELIKHRIEEFKLTADARNQGTITSVSDGIVRVNGLNDVMSGEMI' A
#
# COMPACT_ATOMS: atom_id res chain seq x y z
N MET A 1 17.25 -1.16 -28.33
CA MET A 1 16.06 -0.29 -28.17
C MET A 1 16.22 0.42 -26.84
N ALA A 2 16.78 1.62 -26.86
CA ALA A 2 16.87 2.44 -25.64
C ALA A 2 15.50 3.09 -25.46
N THR A 3 14.76 2.69 -24.44
CA THR A 3 13.52 3.35 -24.05
C THR A 3 13.90 4.73 -23.51
N THR A 4 13.97 5.72 -24.39
CA THR A 4 14.12 7.14 -24.02
C THR A 4 12.82 7.57 -23.39
N ILE A 5 12.70 7.38 -22.08
CA ILE A 5 11.58 7.92 -21.31
C ILE A 5 11.74 9.43 -21.35
N ASN A 6 10.77 10.13 -21.94
CA ASN A 6 10.81 11.57 -22.04
C ASN A 6 10.59 12.18 -20.64
N PRO A 7 11.47 13.08 -20.16
CA PRO A 7 11.33 13.69 -18.83
C PRO A 7 10.00 14.42 -18.61
N SER A 8 9.41 14.96 -19.68
CA SER A 8 8.11 15.63 -19.66
C SER A 8 6.97 14.68 -19.28
N GLU A 9 7.00 13.45 -19.80
CA GLU A 9 5.99 12.41 -19.56
C GLU A 9 6.06 11.91 -18.10
N ILE A 10 7.27 11.77 -17.56
CA ILE A 10 7.48 11.47 -16.14
C ILE A 10 6.92 12.61 -15.27
N SER A 11 7.16 13.87 -15.68
CA SER A 11 6.71 15.04 -14.92
C SER A 11 5.19 15.17 -14.89
N GLU A 12 4.52 14.90 -16.02
CA GLU A 12 3.06 14.88 -16.12
C GLU A 12 2.46 13.74 -15.29
N LEU A 13 3.04 12.54 -15.35
CA LEU A 13 2.59 11.39 -14.55
C LEU A 13 2.71 11.66 -13.04
N ILE A 14 3.79 12.30 -12.59
CA ILE A 14 3.98 12.66 -11.18
C ILE A 14 2.96 13.72 -10.75
N LYS A 15 2.72 14.75 -11.57
CA LYS A 15 1.71 15.78 -11.29
C LYS A 15 0.32 15.17 -11.14
N HIS A 16 -0.10 14.32 -12.07
CA HIS A 16 -1.39 13.63 -11.99
C HIS A 16 -1.53 12.77 -10.74
N ARG A 17 -0.48 11.99 -10.38
CA ARG A 17 -0.50 11.21 -9.13
C ARG A 17 -0.64 12.06 -7.87
N ILE A 18 -0.04 13.25 -7.85
CA ILE A 18 -0.16 14.18 -6.73
C ILE A 18 -1.56 14.80 -6.67
N GLU A 19 -2.13 15.17 -7.82
CA GLU A 19 -3.50 15.71 -7.90
C GLU A 19 -4.56 14.68 -7.45
N GLU A 20 -4.37 13.41 -7.80
CA GLU A 20 -5.24 12.31 -7.38
C GLU A 20 -5.00 11.85 -5.93
N PHE A 21 -3.92 12.30 -5.30
CA PHE A 21 -3.56 11.90 -3.95
C PHE A 21 -4.46 12.56 -2.91
N LYS A 22 -5.49 11.85 -2.49
CA LYS A 22 -6.38 12.28 -1.40
C LYS A 22 -5.75 11.96 -0.04
N LEU A 23 -5.46 13.00 0.74
CA LEU A 23 -5.13 12.92 2.16
C LEU A 23 -6.41 12.69 2.98
N THR A 24 -7.02 11.52 2.86
CA THR A 24 -8.10 11.11 3.78
C THR A 24 -7.54 10.19 4.85
N ALA A 25 -7.83 10.51 6.11
CA ALA A 25 -7.59 9.62 7.23
C ALA A 25 -8.65 8.51 7.17
N ASP A 26 -8.37 7.47 6.38
CA ASP A 26 -9.21 6.27 6.36
C ASP A 26 -9.06 5.56 7.71
N ALA A 27 -10.17 5.37 8.42
CA ALA A 27 -10.20 4.49 9.59
C ALA A 27 -10.03 3.04 9.10
N ARG A 28 -8.77 2.61 9.00
CA ARG A 28 -8.41 1.26 8.58
C ARG A 28 -8.45 0.31 9.76
N ASN A 29 -8.87 -0.92 9.49
CA ASN A 29 -8.69 -1.98 10.46
C ASN A 29 -7.19 -2.26 10.60
N GLN A 30 -6.69 -2.18 11.83
CA GLN A 30 -5.27 -2.32 12.12
C GLN A 30 -5.07 -3.40 13.17
N GLY A 31 -3.93 -4.06 13.10
CA GLY A 31 -3.48 -5.04 14.08
C GLY A 31 -2.02 -4.83 14.40
N THR A 32 -1.58 -5.38 15.54
CA THR A 32 -0.19 -5.36 15.97
C THR A 32 0.40 -6.75 15.83
N ILE A 33 1.60 -6.83 15.26
CA ILE A 33 2.34 -8.09 15.15
C ILE A 33 2.81 -8.50 16.55
N THR A 34 2.42 -9.70 16.98
CA THR A 34 2.85 -10.26 18.26
C THR A 34 4.03 -11.21 18.10
N SER A 35 4.15 -11.88 16.95
CA SER A 35 5.27 -12.81 16.68
C SER A 35 5.50 -13.02 15.19
N VAL A 36 6.74 -13.31 14.83
CA VAL A 36 7.17 -13.73 13.50
C VAL A 36 8.09 -14.94 13.65
N SER A 37 7.78 -16.07 13.00
CA SER A 37 8.64 -17.25 12.98
C SER A 37 8.41 -18.05 11.71
N ASP A 38 9.49 -18.47 11.04
CA ASP A 38 9.46 -19.42 9.91
C ASP A 38 8.43 -19.08 8.81
N GLY A 39 8.30 -17.79 8.49
CA GLY A 39 7.34 -17.30 7.48
C GLY A 39 5.89 -17.20 7.95
N ILE A 40 5.62 -17.49 9.23
CA ILE A 40 4.31 -17.34 9.87
C ILE A 40 4.33 -16.11 10.78
N VAL A 41 3.34 -15.23 10.59
CA VAL A 41 3.13 -14.02 11.39
C VAL A 41 1.86 -14.18 12.22
N ARG A 42 1.92 -13.82 13.50
CA ARG A 42 0.74 -13.70 14.37
C ARG A 42 0.43 -12.24 14.60
N VAL A 43 -0.80 -11.86 14.32
CA VAL A 43 -1.31 -10.48 14.46
C VAL A 43 -2.46 -10.49 15.45
N ASN A 44 -2.45 -9.53 16.37
CA ASN A 44 -3.55 -9.25 17.28
C ASN A 44 -4.29 -7.99 16.80
N GLY A 45 -5.61 -8.07 16.63
CA GLY A 45 -6.43 -7.02 16.01
C GLY A 45 -7.02 -7.48 14.67
N LEU A 46 -7.17 -6.56 13.71
CA LEU A 46 -7.81 -6.83 12.40
C LEU A 46 -9.19 -7.49 12.53
N ASN A 47 -10.10 -6.88 13.30
CA ASN A 47 -11.38 -7.51 13.73
C ASN A 47 -12.33 -7.90 12.59
N ASP A 48 -12.18 -7.30 11.41
CA ASP A 48 -13.06 -7.44 10.26
C ASP A 48 -12.36 -8.16 9.08
N VAL A 49 -11.20 -8.77 9.32
CA VAL A 49 -10.45 -9.52 8.28
C VAL A 49 -11.19 -10.80 7.89
N MET A 50 -11.20 -11.10 6.59
CA MET A 50 -11.79 -12.33 6.06
C MET A 50 -10.73 -13.44 5.89
N SER A 51 -11.15 -14.70 5.99
CA SER A 51 -10.24 -15.84 5.75
C SER A 51 -9.75 -15.84 4.30
N GLY A 52 -8.43 -15.83 4.11
CA GLY A 52 -7.79 -15.81 2.78
C GLY A 52 -7.57 -14.41 2.21
N GLU A 53 -7.87 -13.35 2.97
CA GLU A 53 -7.53 -11.98 2.61
C GLU A 53 -6.01 -11.76 2.64
N MET A 54 -5.50 -10.98 1.68
CA MET A 54 -4.10 -10.58 1.65
C MET A 54 -3.89 -9.43 2.64
N ILE A 55 -3.13 -9.69 3.69
CA ILE A 55 -2.76 -8.73 4.75
C ILE A 55 -1.36 -8.16 4.50
#